data_AF-A0A2G6P344-F1
#
_entry.id   AF-A0A2G6P344-F1
#
_cell.length_a   1.000
_cell.length_b   1.000
_cell.length_c   1.000
_cell.angle_alpha   90.00
_cell.angle_beta   90.00
_cell.angle_gamma   90.00
#
_symmetry.space_group_name_H-M   'P 1'
#
loop_
_entity.id
_entity.type
_entity.pdbx_description
1 polymer ?
#
loop_
_entity_poly.entity_id
_entity_poly.type
_entity_poly.pdbx_seq_one_letter_code
_entity_poly.pdbx_strand_id
1 'polypeptide(L)' 'SEYSNKLIRQYIPKKSEFNIFDQEFIKQIQYKINRRPRKNLNFKNPKDLFYQCVAFGT' A
#
# COMPACT_ATOMS: atom_id res chain seq x y z
N SER A 1 -7.01 8.04 -4.19
CA SER A 1 -7.23 9.07 -3.15
C SER A 1 -5.89 9.70 -2.76
N GLU A 2 -5.89 10.98 -2.40
CA GLU A 2 -4.69 11.74 -2.01
C GLU A 2 -3.88 11.05 -0.88
N TYR A 3 -4.57 10.41 0.05
CA TYR A 3 -3.96 9.62 1.14
C TYR A 3 -3.06 8.47 0.66
N SER A 4 -3.43 7.80 -0.44
CA SER A 4 -2.66 6.67 -0.97
C SER A 4 -1.34 7.15 -1.57
N ASN A 5 -1.34 8.33 -2.21
CA ASN A 5 -0.15 8.94 -2.79
C ASN A 5 0.89 9.26 -1.71
N LYS A 6 0.45 9.73 -0.54
CA LYS A 6 1.33 9.98 0.61
C LYS A 6 2.02 8.72 1.11
N LEU A 7 1.37 7.55 1.02
CA LEU A 7 1.97 6.28 1.44
C LEU A 7 3.06 5.81 0.47
N ILE A 8 2.81 5.92 -0.83
CA ILE A 8 3.80 5.57 -1.87
C ILE A 8 5.03 6.48 -1.75
N ARG A 9 4.81 7.79 -1.51
CA ARG A 9 5.88 8.78 -1.36
C ARG A 9 6.82 8.55 -0.17
N GLN A 10 6.46 7.70 0.81
CA GLN A 10 7.38 7.31 1.90
C GLN A 10 8.58 6.49 1.41
N TYR A 11 8.45 5.85 0.24
CA TYR A 11 9.47 4.97 -0.33
C TYR A 11 10.20 5.59 -1.52
N ILE A 12 9.88 6.86 -1.85
CA ILE A 12 10.46 7.58 -2.98
C ILE A 12 11.21 8.80 -2.43
N PRO A 13 12.46 9.05 -2.85
CA PRO A 13 13.22 10.21 -2.43
C PRO A 13 12.46 11.53 -2.68
N LYS A 14 12.70 12.51 -1.81
CA LYS A 14 12.10 13.83 -1.97
C LYS A 14 12.61 14.46 -3.28
N LYS A 15 11.72 15.18 -3.97
CA LYS A 15 12.00 15.87 -5.25
C LYS A 15 12.30 14.94 -6.44
N SER A 16 12.13 13.62 -6.30
CA SER A 16 12.13 12.69 -7.43
C SER A 16 10.76 12.65 -8.10
N GLU A 17 10.78 12.55 -9.44
CA GLU A 17 9.58 12.30 -10.23
C GLU A 17 9.21 10.82 -10.22
N PHE A 18 7.91 10.51 -10.28
CA PHE A 18 7.43 9.12 -10.27
C PHE A 18 7.80 8.36 -11.54
N ASN A 19 7.97 9.07 -12.67
CA ASN A 19 8.24 8.50 -13.98
C ASN A 19 9.63 7.87 -14.09
N ILE A 20 10.51 8.13 -13.13
CA ILE A 20 11.88 7.59 -13.06
C ILE A 20 11.86 6.15 -12.52
N PHE A 21 10.78 5.74 -11.86
CA PHE A 21 10.67 4.43 -11.24
C PHE A 21 9.87 3.47 -12.12
N ASP A 22 10.42 2.27 -12.31
CA ASP A 22 9.76 1.22 -13.06
C ASP A 22 8.49 0.72 -12.35
N GLN A 23 7.57 0.18 -13.14
CA GLN A 23 6.30 -0.37 -12.64
C GLN A 23 6.51 -1.46 -11.58
N GLU A 24 7.54 -2.30 -11.73
CA GLU A 24 7.84 -3.36 -10.76
C GLU A 24 8.28 -2.79 -9.40
N PHE A 25 9.01 -1.67 -9.38
CA PHE A 25 9.36 -1.00 -8.12
C PHE A 25 8.11 -0.44 -7.43
N ILE A 26 7.22 0.20 -8.18
CA ILE A 26 5.96 0.74 -7.66
C ILE A 26 5.08 -0.40 -7.11
N LYS A 27 5.03 -1.53 -7.81
CA LYS A 27 4.32 -2.74 -7.38
C LYS A 27 4.88 -3.32 -6.09
N GLN A 28 6.21 -3.35 -5.93
CA GLN A 28 6.84 -3.76 -4.68
C GLN A 28 6.47 -2.83 -3.51
N ILE A 29 6.42 -1.52 -3.74
CA ILE A 29 5.96 -0.56 -2.72
C ILE A 29 4.51 -0.83 -2.34
N GLN A 30 3.61 -1.00 -3.31
CA GLN A 30 2.21 -1.33 -3.08
C GLN A 30 2.07 -2.61 -2.23
N TYR A 31 2.84 -3.65 -2.56
CA TYR A 31 2.88 -4.89 -1.81
C TYR A 31 3.34 -4.70 -0.36
N LYS A 32 4.35 -3.87 -0.12
CA LYS A 32 4.78 -3.52 1.25
C LYS A 32 3.69 -2.77 2.00
N ILE A 33 3.05 -1.79 1.37
CA ILE A 33 1.96 -0.99 1.94
C ILE A 33 0.78 -1.86 2.36
N ASN A 34 0.39 -2.82 1.52
CA ASN A 34 -0.77 -3.70 1.74
C ASN A 34 -0.52 -4.78 2.79
N ARG A 35 0.74 -5.21 2.97
CA ARG A 35 1.15 -6.16 4.02
C ARG A 35 1.45 -5.50 5.36
N ARG A 36 1.52 -4.15 5.42
CA ARG A 36 1.87 -3.42 6.65
C ARG A 36 0.71 -3.43 7.66
N PRO A 37 0.93 -3.92 8.90
CA PRO A 37 0.01 -3.75 10.01
C PRO A 37 -0.38 -2.28 10.22
N ARG A 38 -1.68 -2.00 10.41
CA ARG A 38 -2.15 -0.63 10.66
C ARG A 38 -2.83 -0.51 12.01
N LYS A 39 -2.50 0.53 12.77
CA LYS A 39 -3.08 0.80 14.10
C LYS A 39 -4.61 0.96 14.02
N ASN A 40 -5.12 1.66 13.02
CA ASN A 40 -6.56 1.83 12.81
C ASN A 40 -7.28 0.53 12.39
N LEU A 41 -6.53 -0.52 12.03
CA LEU A 41 -7.03 -1.86 11.72
C LEU A 41 -6.72 -2.84 12.85
N ASN A 42 -6.54 -2.36 14.09
CA ASN A 42 -6.13 -3.18 15.24
C ASN A 42 -4.86 -4.01 14.95
N PHE A 43 -3.89 -3.39 14.28
CA PHE A 43 -2.64 -4.01 13.83
C PHE A 43 -2.81 -5.19 12.84
N LYS A 44 -4.01 -5.37 12.26
CA LYS A 44 -4.16 -6.23 11.09
C LYS A 44 -3.61 -5.54 9.85
N ASN A 45 -3.22 -6.33 8.86
CA ASN A 45 -2.79 -5.79 7.58
C ASN A 45 -3.98 -5.66 6.60
N PRO A 46 -3.97 -4.66 5.71
CA PRO A 46 -5.04 -4.45 4.74
C PRO A 46 -5.29 -5.64 3.81
N LYS A 47 -4.22 -6.36 3.41
CA LYS A 47 -4.31 -7.50 2.51
C LYS A 47 -5.23 -8.58 3.08
N ASP A 48 -4.99 -9.00 4.30
CA ASP A 48 -5.72 -10.11 4.93
C ASP A 48 -7.18 -9.72 5.18
N LEU A 49 -7.43 -8.49 5.62
CA LEU A 49 -8.79 -7.98 5.77
C LEU A 49 -9.54 -7.94 4.43
N PHE A 50 -8.89 -7.53 3.34
CA PHE A 50 -9.51 -7.54 2.02
C PHE A 50 -9.94 -8.96 1.62
N TYR A 51 -9.03 -9.94 1.72
CA TYR A 51 -9.37 -11.32 1.39
C TYR A 51 -10.39 -11.93 2.34
N GLN A 52 -10.38 -11.55 3.62
CA GLN A 52 -11.40 -11.95 4.58
C GLN A 52 -12.77 -11.39 4.15
N CYS A 53 -12.87 -10.10 3.85
CA CYS A 53 -14.11 -9.49 3.37
C CYS A 53 -14.64 -10.13 2.08
N VAL A 54 -13.76 -10.48 1.14
CA VAL A 54 -14.16 -11.13 -0.12
C VAL A 54 -14.55 -12.60 0.09
N ALA A 55 -13.81 -13.35 0.90
CA ALA A 55 -14.09 -14.77 1.15
C ALA A 55 -15.38 -14.98 1.96
N PHE A 56 -15.76 -14.02 2.79
CA PHE A 56 -17.02 -14.03 3.55
C PHE A 56 -18.10 -13.13 2.94
N GLY A 57 -17.88 -12.62 1.73
CA GLY A 57 -18.79 -11.72 1.02
C GLY A 57 -19.95 -12.47 0.37
N THR A 58 -21.05 -12.57 1.11
CA THR A 58 -22.43 -12.39 0.62
C THR A 58 -22.64 -10.97 0.10
#